data_AF-A0A821VQK5-F1
#
_entry.id   AF-A0A821VQK5-F1
#
_cell.length_a   1.000
_cell.length_b   1.000
_cell.length_c   1.000
_cell.angle_alpha   90.00
_cell.angle_beta   90.00
_cell.angle_gamma   90.00
#
_symmetry.space_group_name_H-M   'P 1'
#
loop_
_entity.id
_entity.type
_entity.pdbx_description
1 polymer ?
#
loop_
_entity_poly.entity_id
_entity_poly.type
_entity_poly.pdbx_seq_one_letter_code
_entity_poly.pdbx_strand_id
1 'polypeptide(L)'
;MPTAWLGSWYQRGMNSLLEITIDHIQTKGLCLDVLPIQQYYLFIDRSNRCTRCLVFIQRHINLLQYRESECNDVDDLSSISSCPNMIAPDAAMYTLHR
;
A
#
# COMPACT_ATOMS: atom_id res chain seq x y z
N MET A 1 -10.08 -2.93 0.57
CA MET A 1 -9.58 -2.35 -0.71
C MET A 1 -10.76 -2.01 -1.61
N PRO A 2 -10.69 -0.94 -2.42
CA PRO A 2 -11.68 -0.68 -3.47
C PRO A 2 -11.83 -1.85 -4.45
N THR A 3 -13.07 -2.18 -4.82
CA THR A 3 -13.36 -3.30 -5.75
C THR A 3 -12.69 -3.12 -7.11
N ALA A 4 -12.53 -1.87 -7.57
CA ALA A 4 -11.84 -1.55 -8.82
C ALA A 4 -10.36 -1.96 -8.82
N TRP A 5 -9.73 -2.15 -7.66
CA TRP A 5 -8.30 -2.49 -7.55
C TRP A 5 -8.05 -3.99 -7.51
N LEU A 6 -9.09 -4.82 -7.37
CA LEU A 6 -8.93 -6.27 -7.27
C LEU A 6 -8.37 -6.89 -8.56
N GLY A 7 -7.57 -7.95 -8.40
CA GLY A 7 -6.98 -8.73 -9.49
C GLY A 7 -5.47 -8.52 -9.63
N SER A 8 -4.93 -8.92 -10.78
CA SER A 8 -3.50 -8.91 -11.06
C SER A 8 -3.04 -7.60 -11.70
N TRP A 9 -1.93 -7.06 -11.21
CA TRP A 9 -1.32 -5.80 -11.68
C TRP A 9 0.15 -5.98 -12.03
N TYR A 10 0.62 -5.26 -13.04
CA TYR A 10 2.04 -5.14 -13.33
C TYR A 10 2.64 -3.96 -12.56
N GLN A 11 3.60 -4.23 -11.70
CA GLN A 11 4.41 -3.17 -11.08
C GLN A 11 5.62 -2.87 -11.96
N ARG A 12 5.81 -1.59 -12.30
CA ARG A 12 6.99 -1.16 -13.06
C ARG A 12 8.27 -1.56 -12.30
N GLY A 13 9.15 -2.31 -12.96
CA GLY A 13 10.40 -2.80 -12.38
C GLY A 13 10.31 -4.16 -11.69
N MET A 14 9.14 -4.80 -11.67
CA MET A 14 8.98 -6.19 -11.22
C MET A 14 8.72 -7.12 -12.41
N ASN A 15 9.29 -8.32 -12.35
CA ASN A 15 9.16 -9.34 -13.39
C ASN A 15 7.92 -10.23 -13.24
N SER A 16 7.11 -10.00 -12.20
CA SER A 16 5.92 -10.79 -11.88
C SER A 16 4.70 -9.91 -11.67
N LEU A 17 3.53 -10.49 -11.93
CA LEU A 17 2.26 -9.90 -11.53
C LEU A 17 2.16 -9.80 -10.00
N LEU A 18 1.54 -8.72 -9.55
CA LEU A 18 1.19 -8.43 -8.17
C LEU A 18 -0.31 -8.66 -8.01
N GLU A 19 -0.69 -9.59 -7.14
CA GLU A 19 -2.11 -9.82 -6.84
C GLU A 19 -2.63 -8.87 -5.74
N ILE A 20 -3.77 -8.24 -5.99
CA ILE A 20 -4.51 -7.42 -5.02
C ILE A 20 -5.87 -8.08 -4.74
N THR A 21 -6.13 -8.38 -3.47
CA THR A 21 -7.41 -8.91 -2.99
C THR A 21 -8.13 -7.86 -2.13
N ILE A 22 -9.24 -8.25 -1.49
CA ILE A 22 -10.07 -7.34 -0.70
C ILE A 22 -9.32 -6.72 0.48
N ASP A 23 -8.36 -7.44 1.04
CA ASP A 23 -7.62 -7.10 2.26
C ASP A 23 -6.12 -7.38 2.14
N HIS A 24 -5.61 -7.84 0.99
CA HIS A 24 -4.20 -8.22 0.84
C HIS A 24 -3.59 -7.68 -0.44
N ILE A 25 -2.33 -7.24 -0.36
CA ILE A 25 -1.48 -6.99 -1.52
C ILE A 25 -0.27 -7.90 -1.38
N GLN A 26 -0.01 -8.73 -2.40
CA GLN A 26 0.97 -9.81 -2.32
C GLN A 26 2.37 -9.40 -1.78
N THR A 27 2.85 -8.20 -2.12
CA THR A 27 4.16 -7.68 -1.68
C THR A 27 4.12 -6.84 -0.40
N LYS A 28 2.92 -6.53 0.12
CA LYS A 28 2.74 -5.64 1.29
C LYS A 28 2.09 -6.34 2.47
N GLY A 29 1.44 -7.48 2.24
CA GLY A 29 0.74 -8.25 3.25
C GLY A 29 -0.70 -7.78 3.44
N LEU A 30 -1.19 -7.88 4.68
CA LEU A 30 -2.58 -7.67 5.05
C LEU A 30 -2.85 -6.19 5.36
N CYS A 31 -3.96 -5.65 4.86
CA CYS A 31 -4.49 -4.33 5.19
C CYS A 31 -5.16 -4.39 6.56
N LEU A 32 -4.59 -3.68 7.54
CA LEU A 32 -5.11 -3.61 8.91
C LEU A 32 -6.18 -2.54 9.06
N ASP A 33 -5.99 -1.39 8.43
CA ASP A 33 -6.85 -0.23 8.64
C ASP A 33 -6.79 0.74 7.45
N VAL A 34 -7.78 1.62 7.35
CA VAL A 34 -7.97 2.55 6.24
C VAL A 34 -8.41 3.94 6.71
N LEU A 35 -7.87 4.98 6.09
CA LEU A 35 -8.39 6.35 6.13
C LEU A 35 -8.90 6.72 4.73
N PRO A 36 -10.16 6.38 4.40
CA PRO A 36 -10.63 6.39 3.01
C PRO A 36 -10.62 7.77 2.38
N ILE A 37 -10.93 8.82 3.15
CA ILE A 37 -10.99 10.21 2.67
C ILE A 37 -9.64 10.66 2.11
N GLN A 38 -8.56 10.19 2.72
CA GLN A 38 -7.19 10.57 2.38
C GLN A 38 -6.44 9.49 1.61
N GLN A 39 -7.10 8.37 1.31
CA GLN A 39 -6.52 7.21 0.61
C GLN A 39 -5.27 6.63 1.29
N TYR A 40 -5.18 6.72 2.63
CA TYR A 40 -4.14 6.03 3.41
C TYR A 40 -4.63 4.65 3.86
N TYR A 41 -3.70 3.70 3.85
CA TYR A 41 -3.92 2.30 4.20
C TYR A 41 -2.75 1.81 5.03
N LEU A 42 -3.04 1.14 6.14
CA LEU A 42 -2.03 0.53 6.99
C LEU A 42 -1.91 -0.95 6.63
N PHE A 43 -0.70 -1.37 6.28
CA PHE A 43 -0.41 -2.77 5.96
C PHE A 43 0.51 -3.40 7.00
N ILE A 44 0.33 -4.69 7.22
CA ILE A 44 1.26 -5.53 7.98
C ILE A 44 1.84 -6.62 7.09
N ASP A 45 3.17 -6.64 7.03
CA ASP A 45 3.95 -7.71 6.46
C ASP A 45 4.37 -8.65 7.59
N ARG A 46 3.65 -9.77 7.73
CA ARG A 46 3.91 -10.74 8.80
C ARG A 46 5.25 -11.47 8.62
N SER A 47 5.75 -11.59 7.39
CA SER A 47 7.02 -12.25 7.10
C SER A 47 8.19 -11.40 7.56
N ASN A 48 8.12 -10.09 7.31
CA ASN A 48 9.15 -9.14 7.75
C ASN A 48 8.88 -8.52 9.13
N ARG A 49 7.77 -8.90 9.79
CA ARG A 49 7.33 -8.37 11.09
C ARG A 49 7.35 -6.83 11.12
N CYS A 50 6.77 -6.19 10.12
CA CYS A 50 6.68 -4.73 10.11
C CYS A 50 5.38 -4.20 9.53
N THR A 51 5.08 -2.95 9.87
CA THR A 51 3.95 -2.19 9.33
C THR A 51 4.42 -1.11 8.37
N ARG A 52 3.60 -0.83 7.36
CA ARG A 52 3.85 0.24 6.38
C ARG A 52 2.56 1.01 6.12
N CYS A 53 2.68 2.33 6.07
CA CYS A 53 1.62 3.22 5.61
C CYS A 53 1.73 3.41 4.11
N LEU A 54 0.66 3.15 3.37
CA LEU A 54 0.57 3.35 1.93
C LEU A 54 -0.45 4.45 1.64
N VAL A 55 -0.10 5.38 0.76
CA VAL A 55 -1.06 6.33 0.16
C VAL A 55 -1.24 6.00 -1.31
N PHE A 56 -2.46 5.67 -1.69
CA PHE A 56 -2.79 5.35 -3.08
C PHE A 56 -3.28 6.59 -3.81
N ILE A 57 -3.06 6.61 -5.13
CA ILE A 57 -3.54 7.62 -6.06
C ILE A 57 -4.00 6.88 -7.31
N GLN A 58 -5.31 6.79 -7.51
CA GLN A 58 -5.87 6.21 -8.73
C GLN A 58 -5.98 7.30 -9.81
N ARG A 59 -5.13 7.23 -10.83
CA ARG A 59 -5.12 8.18 -11.96
C ARG A 59 -6.10 7.77 -13.06
N HIS A 60 -6.24 6.47 -13.28
CA HIS A 60 -7.15 5.87 -14.25
C HIS A 60 -7.62 4.50 -13.72
N ILE A 61 -8.65 3.89 -14.33
CA ILE A 61 -9.12 2.55 -13.94
C ILE A 61 -8.05 1.46 -14.08
N ASN A 62 -7.04 1.71 -14.91
CA ASN A 62 -5.92 0.83 -15.20
C ASN A 62 -4.56 1.41 -14.78
N LEU A 63 -4.56 2.49 -13.98
CA LEU A 63 -3.33 3.12 -13.51
C LEU A 63 -3.48 3.50 -12.04
N LEU A 64 -2.84 2.70 -11.18
CA LEU A 64 -2.78 2.91 -9.75
C LEU A 64 -1.35 3.25 -9.36
N GLN A 65 -1.17 4.31 -8.59
CA GLN A 65 0.13 4.67 -8.05
C GLN A 65 0.06 4.70 -6.53
N TYR A 66 1.18 4.45 -5.88
CA TYR A 66 1.26 4.59 -4.42
C TYR A 66 2.66 5.02 -3.98
N ARG A 67 2.70 5.62 -2.79
CA ARG A 67 3.92 5.81 -2.01
C ARG A 67 3.76 5.06 -0.71
N GLU A 68 4.87 4.69 -0.09
CA GLU A 68 4.87 4.01 1.20
C GLU A 68 5.86 4.64 2.18
N SER A 69 5.61 4.43 3.46
CA SER A 69 6.58 4.68 4.52
C SER A 69 7.67 3.60 4.51
N GLU A 70 8.73 3.84 5.27
CA GLU A 70 9.65 2.78 5.69
C GLU A 70 8.92 1.68 6.48
N CYS A 71 9.60 0.55 6.65
CA CYS A 71 9.18 -0.61 7.45
C CYS A 71 9.33 -0.26 8.94
N ASN A 72 8.20 -0.12 9.65
CA ASN A 72 8.18 0.22 11.08
C ASN A 72 7.94 -1.03 11.92
N ASP A 73 8.55 -1.11 13.11
CA ASP A 73 8.32 -2.24 14.02
C ASP A 73 6.84 -2.35 14.40
N VAL A 74 6.32 -3.57 14.49
CA VAL A 74 4.89 -3.81 14.80
C VAL A 74 4.52 -3.34 16.20
N ASP A 75 5.49 -3.31 17.11
CA ASP A 75 5.31 -2.87 18.50
C ASP A 75 5.16 -1.34 18.60
N ASP A 76 5.69 -0.60 17.62
CA ASP A 76 5.29 0.79 17.37
C ASP A 76 3.90 0.75 16.76
N LEU A 77 2.86 0.68 17.59
CA LEU A 77 1.45 0.72 17.20
C LEU A 77 1.15 1.96 16.34
N SER A 78 1.43 1.86 15.04
CA SER A 78 1.24 2.92 14.06
C SER A 78 -0.25 2.98 13.75
N SER A 79 -0.99 3.76 14.54
CA SER A 79 -2.38 4.10 14.22
C SER A 79 -2.47 4.61 12.79
N ILE A 80 -3.53 4.27 12.06
CA ILE A 80 -3.75 4.81 10.71
C ILE A 80 -3.69 6.34 10.68
N SER A 81 -4.05 7.00 11.78
CA SER A 81 -4.01 8.47 11.96
C SER A 81 -2.61 9.08 11.87
N SER A 82 -1.54 8.31 12.11
CA SER A 82 -0.16 8.79 11.97
C SER A 82 0.38 8.66 10.55
N CYS A 83 -0.24 7.87 9.68
CA CYS A 83 0.24 7.61 8.32
C CYS A 83 0.58 8.87 7.49
N PRO A 84 -0.19 9.98 7.54
CA PRO A 84 0.17 11.19 6.80
C PRO A 84 1.54 11.76 7.15
N ASN A 85 2.05 11.50 8.36
CA ASN A 85 3.34 11.99 8.84
C ASN A 85 4.48 10.96 8.69
N MET A 86 4.15 9.71 8.35
CA MET A 86 5.13 8.61 8.25
C MET A 86 5.68 8.42 6.84
N ILE A 87 4.99 8.92 5.81
CA ILE A 87 5.45 8.85 4.43
C ILE A 87 6.33 10.06 4.16
N ALA A 88 7.60 9.83 3.86
CA ALA A 88 8.54 10.90 3.56
C ALA A 88 8.09 11.72 2.32
N PRO A 89 8.33 13.04 2.28
CA PRO A 89 7.94 13.88 1.15
C PRO A 89 8.55 13.41 -0.19
N ASP A 90 9.75 12.84 -0.15
CA ASP A 90 10.54 12.31 -1.26
C ASP A 90 10.38 10.78 -1.44
N ALA A 91 9.45 10.15 -0.72
CA ALA A 91 9.19 8.71 -0.84
C ALA A 91 8.93 8.30 -2.29
N ALA A 92 9.53 7.18 -2.69
CA ALA A 92 9.45 6.65 -4.04
C ALA A 92 7.99 6.39 -4.46
N MET A 93 7.68 6.72 -5.72
CA MET A 93 6.37 6.49 -6.31
C MET A 93 6.36 5.21 -7.13
N TYR A 94 5.58 4.22 -6.67
CA TYR A 94 5.36 2.98 -7.38
C TYR A 94 4.17 3.11 -8.32
N THR A 95 4.25 2.46 -9.49
CA THR A 95 3.20 2.49 -10.51
C THR A 95 2.79 1.08 -10.89
N LEU A 96 1.48 0.83 -10.78
CA LEU A 96 0.79 -0.39 -11.13
C LEU A 96 -0.08 -0.13 -12.38
N HIS A 97 0.00 -1.02 -13.36
CA HIS A 97 -0.81 -1.00 -14.58
C HIS A 97 -1.44 -2.36 -14.84
N ARG A 98 -2.62 -2.36 -15.48
CA ARG A 98 -3.31 -3.57 -15.93
C ARG A 98 -3.96 -3.36 -17.29
#